data_AF-A0A9D1JNW4-F1
#
_entry.id   AF-A0A9D1JNW4-F1
#
_cell.length_a   1.000
_cell.length_b   1.000
_cell.length_c   1.000
_cell.angle_alpha   90.00
_cell.angle_beta   90.00
_cell.angle_gamma   90.00
#
_symmetry.space_group_name_H-M   'P 1'
#
loop_
_entity.id
_entity.type
_entity.pdbx_description
1 polymer ?
#
loop_
_entity_poly.entity_id
_entity_poly.type
_entity_poly.pdbx_seq_one_letter_code
_entity_poly.pdbx_strand_id
1 'polypeptide(L)'
;MSALDGKIEIGIEYRSCMVRIRAKTETKRNNEGGKSIKIIEEEREIKALFHCWGHRSEVVGESPLRGGHPGGQVSATFGIVEYEDGTIHEVEPTQIRFVDNAMNEYTFPGMEEM
;
A
#
# COMPACT_ATOMS: atom_id res chain seq x y z
N MET A 1 15.46 -40.44 25.80
CA MET A 1 15.42 -39.95 24.40
C MET A 1 13.95 -39.79 24.04
N SER A 2 13.33 -38.63 24.33
CA SER A 2 11.95 -38.37 23.88
C SER A 2 12.02 -37.85 22.45
N ALA A 3 11.43 -38.58 21.51
CA ALA A 3 11.24 -38.10 20.15
C ALA A 3 10.22 -36.94 20.19
N LEU A 4 10.59 -35.81 19.58
CA LEU A 4 9.66 -34.73 19.29
C LEU A 4 8.85 -35.15 18.06
N ASP A 5 7.70 -35.78 18.25
CA ASP A 5 6.70 -36.05 17.21
C ASP A 5 5.93 -34.76 16.84
N GLY A 6 6.61 -33.62 16.88
CA GLY A 6 6.05 -32.30 16.63
C GLY A 6 5.71 -32.13 15.16
N LYS A 7 4.47 -32.40 14.81
CA LYS A 7 3.88 -32.04 13.52
C LYS A 7 3.97 -30.50 13.38
N ILE A 8 4.89 -30.01 12.56
CA ILE A 8 4.99 -28.59 12.25
C ILE A 8 3.85 -28.26 11.28
N GLU A 9 2.82 -27.60 11.78
CA GLU A 9 1.78 -27.01 10.93
C GLU A 9 2.26 -25.62 10.50
N ILE A 10 2.78 -25.53 9.27
CA ILE A 10 3.15 -24.25 8.65
C ILE A 10 1.86 -23.60 8.14
N GLY A 11 1.14 -22.92 9.04
CA GLY A 11 0.03 -22.05 8.66
C GLY A 11 0.56 -20.76 8.05
N ILE A 12 -0.05 -20.29 6.96
CA ILE A 12 0.16 -18.91 6.52
C ILE A 12 -0.74 -18.03 7.39
N GLU A 13 -0.16 -17.28 8.31
CA GLU A 13 -0.90 -16.27 9.08
C GLU A 13 -1.06 -15.01 8.23
N TYR A 14 -2.17 -14.94 7.49
CA TYR A 14 -2.59 -13.72 6.82
C TYR A 14 -2.98 -12.67 7.85
N ARG A 15 -2.52 -11.43 7.65
CA ARG A 15 -2.86 -10.32 8.55
C ARG A 15 -4.07 -9.59 8.03
N SER A 16 -5.03 -9.32 8.91
CA SER A 16 -6.16 -8.47 8.56
C SER A 16 -5.72 -7.01 8.45
N CYS A 17 -6.19 -6.33 7.42
CA CYS A 17 -5.90 -4.92 7.19
C CYS A 17 -7.12 -4.15 6.68
N MET A 18 -7.07 -2.83 6.81
CA MET A 18 -7.95 -1.90 6.12
C MET A 18 -7.17 -1.24 4.98
N VAL A 19 -7.80 -1.12 3.82
CA VAL A 19 -7.27 -0.42 2.65
C VAL A 19 -8.03 0.87 2.45
N ARG A 20 -7.31 1.99 2.53
CA ARG A 20 -7.85 3.34 2.32
C ARG A 20 -7.79 3.72 0.84
N ILE A 21 -8.95 3.80 0.21
CA ILE A 21 -9.09 4.28 -1.17
C ILE A 21 -9.30 5.79 -1.13
N ARG A 22 -8.32 6.54 -1.66
CA ARG A 22 -8.37 8.00 -1.72
C ARG A 22 -9.51 8.47 -2.64
N ALA A 23 -10.11 9.61 -2.30
CA ALA A 23 -11.13 10.24 -3.13
C ALA A 23 -10.57 10.56 -4.54
N LYS A 24 -11.37 10.28 -5.57
CA LYS A 24 -11.06 10.71 -6.95
C LYS A 24 -11.64 12.10 -7.18
N THR A 25 -10.80 13.01 -7.67
CA THR A 25 -11.21 14.40 -7.93
C THR A 25 -10.96 14.78 -9.39
N GLU A 26 -11.89 15.52 -9.97
CA GLU A 26 -11.74 16.18 -11.26
C GLU A 26 -11.39 17.64 -11.02
N THR A 27 -10.30 18.11 -11.63
CA THR A 27 -9.95 19.53 -11.63
C THR A 27 -10.37 20.15 -12.97
N LYS A 28 -11.17 21.22 -12.92
CA LYS A 28 -11.45 22.06 -14.08
C LYS A 28 -10.81 23.42 -13.89
N ARG A 29 -10.19 23.93 -14.97
CA ARG A 29 -9.70 25.31 -15.04
C ARG A 29 -10.68 26.11 -15.88
N ASN A 30 -11.05 27.30 -15.40
CA ASN A 30 -11.79 28.25 -16.22
C ASN A 30 -10.82 29.16 -16.99
N ASN A 31 -11.35 29.95 -17.91
CA ASN A 31 -10.55 30.88 -18.74
C ASN A 31 -9.93 32.03 -17.94
N GLU A 32 -10.44 32.30 -16.73
CA GLU A 32 -9.95 33.34 -15.83
C GLU A 32 -8.83 32.84 -14.90
N GLY A 33 -8.39 31.59 -15.05
CA GLY A 33 -7.34 30.97 -14.23
C GLY A 33 -7.82 30.41 -12.89
N GLY A 34 -9.10 30.56 -12.56
CA GLY A 34 -9.77 29.91 -11.44
C GLY A 34 -9.82 28.38 -11.60
N LYS A 35 -9.61 27.68 -10.49
CA LYS A 35 -9.63 26.22 -10.41
C LYS A 35 -10.86 25.77 -9.61
N SER A 36 -11.67 24.90 -10.19
CA SER A 36 -12.71 24.16 -9.47
C SER A 36 -12.32 22.70 -9.32
N ILE A 37 -12.62 22.13 -8.16
CA ILE A 37 -12.37 20.72 -7.85
C ILE A 37 -13.72 20.07 -7.59
N LYS A 38 -14.02 18.99 -8.30
CA LYS A 38 -15.23 18.19 -8.11
C LYS A 38 -14.82 16.81 -7.61
N ILE A 39 -15.40 16.36 -6.49
CA ILE A 39 -15.23 14.98 -6.02
C ILE A 39 -16.11 14.08 -6.90
N ILE A 40 -15.51 13.05 -7.49
CA ILE A 40 -16.20 12.04 -8.32
C ILE A 40 -16.51 10.80 -7.48
N GLU A 41 -15.55 10.38 -6.67
CA GLU A 41 -15.67 9.25 -5.76
C GLU A 41 -15.14 9.70 -4.39
N GLU A 42 -15.90 9.45 -3.34
CA GLU A 42 -15.50 9.76 -1.97
C GLU A 42 -14.44 8.78 -1.46
N GLU A 43 -13.69 9.23 -0.45
CA GLU A 43 -12.74 8.37 0.25
C GLU A 43 -13.49 7.30 1.05
N ARG A 44 -12.96 6.08 1.02
CA ARG A 44 -13.54 4.94 1.75
C ARG A 44 -12.48 3.96 2.20
N GLU A 45 -12.76 3.22 3.27
CA GLU A 45 -11.95 2.09 3.72
C GLU A 45 -12.61 0.77 3.31
N ILE A 46 -11.79 -0.19 2.87
CA ILE A 46 -12.21 -1.55 2.52
C ILE A 46 -11.48 -2.54 3.43
N LYS A 47 -12.19 -3.53 3.95
CA LYS A 47 -11.58 -4.64 4.70
C LYS A 47 -10.85 -5.57 3.75
N ALA A 48 -9.67 -6.02 4.15
CA ALA A 48 -8.87 -6.92 3.33
C ALA A 48 -8.00 -7.86 4.18
N LEU A 49 -7.55 -8.95 3.56
CA LEU A 49 -6.47 -9.79 4.05
C LEU A 49 -5.18 -9.41 3.33
N PHE A 50 -4.15 -9.09 4.10
CA PHE A 50 -2.80 -8.87 3.58
C PHE A 50 -2.10 -10.20 3.39
N HIS A 51 -1.66 -10.44 2.16
CA HIS A 51 -0.92 -11.64 1.76
C HIS A 51 0.59 -11.45 1.93
N CYS A 52 1.15 -10.46 1.24
CA CYS A 52 2.58 -10.19 1.24
C CYS A 52 2.93 -8.83 0.64
N TRP A 53 4.21 -8.44 0.76
CA TRP A 53 4.78 -7.34 0.00
C TRP A 53 5.26 -7.83 -1.37
N GLY A 54 4.87 -7.12 -2.42
CA GLY A 54 5.37 -7.27 -3.78
C GLY A 54 6.35 -6.14 -4.14
N HIS A 55 7.27 -6.46 -5.06
CA HIS A 55 8.27 -5.52 -5.56
C HIS A 55 8.26 -5.54 -7.07
N ARG A 56 8.27 -4.36 -7.69
CA ARG A 56 8.39 -4.20 -9.14
C ARG A 56 9.51 -3.24 -9.44
N SER A 57 10.22 -3.52 -10.53
CA SER A 57 11.30 -2.69 -11.01
C SER A 57 11.24 -2.63 -12.54
N GLU A 58 11.15 -1.42 -13.08
CA GLU A 58 11.01 -1.18 -14.51
C GLU A 58 12.15 -0.29 -15.00
N VAL A 59 12.77 -0.70 -16.10
CA VAL A 59 13.80 0.09 -16.77
C VAL A 59 13.12 1.18 -17.59
N VAL A 60 13.52 2.42 -17.34
CA VAL A 60 13.03 3.61 -18.05
C VAL A 60 14.14 4.09 -18.97
N GLY A 61 13.87 4.09 -20.28
CA GLY A 61 14.81 4.60 -21.28
C GLY A 61 15.08 6.09 -21.11
N GLU A 62 16.20 6.54 -21.67
CA GLU A 62 16.53 7.96 -21.72
C GLU A 62 15.56 8.75 -22.60
N SER A 63 15.40 10.04 -22.30
CA SER A 63 14.61 10.93 -23.14
C SER A 63 15.33 11.17 -24.48
N PRO A 64 14.62 11.07 -25.62
CA PRO A 64 15.23 11.32 -26.94
C PRO A 64 15.47 12.81 -27.25
N LEU A 65 15.04 13.72 -26.38
CA LEU A 65 15.17 15.17 -26.57
C LEU A 65 16.48 15.70 -25.99
N ARG A 66 17.11 16.68 -26.67
CA ARG A 66 18.31 17.36 -26.12
C ARG A 66 17.97 18.01 -24.78
N GLY A 67 18.75 17.67 -23.75
CA GLY A 67 18.53 18.14 -22.37
C GLY A 67 17.46 17.37 -21.59
N GLY A 68 16.97 16.25 -22.13
CA GLY A 68 15.97 15.41 -21.45
C GLY A 68 16.53 14.58 -20.29
N HIS A 69 15.63 13.87 -19.60
CA HIS A 69 16.01 13.05 -18.45
C HIS A 69 16.91 11.87 -18.88
N PRO A 70 17.90 11.47 -18.04
CA PRO A 70 18.66 10.26 -18.29
C PRO A 70 17.77 9.01 -18.17
N GLY A 71 18.24 7.91 -18.75
CA GLY A 71 17.67 6.59 -18.48
C GLY A 71 17.95 6.14 -17.04
N GLY A 72 17.17 5.19 -16.55
CA GLY A 72 17.32 4.67 -15.19
C GLY A 72 16.37 3.51 -14.90
N GLN A 73 16.17 3.25 -13.62
CA GLN A 73 15.25 2.23 -13.15
C GLN A 73 14.32 2.82 -12.09
N VAL A 74 13.03 2.57 -12.24
CA VAL A 74 12.02 2.94 -11.24
C VAL A 74 11.62 1.67 -10.51
N SER A 75 11.79 1.66 -9.20
CA SER A 75 11.41 0.54 -8.34
C SER A 75 10.33 0.97 -7.36
N ALA A 76 9.36 0.10 -7.10
CA ALA A 76 8.27 0.34 -6.18
C ALA A 76 7.95 -0.92 -5.36
N THR A 77 7.48 -0.70 -4.14
CA THR A 77 6.94 -1.72 -3.23
C THR A 77 5.44 -1.52 -3.10
N PHE A 78 4.67 -2.60 -3.07
CA PHE A 78 3.22 -2.61 -2.92
C PHE A 78 2.78 -3.78 -2.04
N GLY A 79 1.62 -3.68 -1.41
CA GLY A 79 1.00 -4.79 -0.73
C GLY A 79 0.09 -5.57 -1.67
N ILE A 80 0.12 -6.90 -1.57
CA ILE A 80 -0.88 -7.79 -2.15
C ILE A 80 -1.96 -8.01 -1.09
N VAL A 81 -3.18 -7.62 -1.43
CA VAL A 81 -4.33 -7.77 -0.54
C VAL A 81 -5.48 -8.48 -1.23
N GLU A 82 -6.29 -9.18 -0.46
CA GLU A 82 -7.53 -9.81 -0.91
C GLU A 82 -8.72 -9.13 -0.22
N TYR A 83 -9.64 -8.60 -1.02
CA TYR A 83 -10.87 -7.98 -0.50
C TYR A 83 -11.93 -9.03 -0.15
N GLU A 84 -12.98 -8.61 0.57
CA GLU A 84 -14.07 -9.52 1.00
C GLU A 84 -14.82 -10.17 -0.18
N ASP A 85 -14.70 -9.63 -1.40
CA ASP A 85 -15.26 -10.23 -2.63
C ASP A 85 -14.35 -11.31 -3.25
N GLY A 86 -13.20 -11.61 -2.63
CA GLY A 86 -12.21 -12.58 -3.09
C GLY A 86 -11.27 -12.06 -4.19
N THR A 87 -11.35 -10.78 -4.56
CA THR A 87 -10.44 -10.20 -5.57
C THR A 87 -9.09 -9.80 -4.95
N ILE A 88 -8.02 -10.00 -5.71
CA ILE A 88 -6.64 -9.68 -5.29
C ILE A 88 -6.19 -8.38 -5.96
N HIS A 89 -5.61 -7.47 -5.18
CA HIS A 89 -5.17 -6.14 -5.64
C HIS A 89 -3.76 -5.81 -5.17
N GLU A 90 -3.06 -5.05 -6.01
CA GLU A 90 -1.85 -4.32 -5.61
C GLU A 90 -2.26 -2.97 -5.00
N VAL A 91 -1.76 -2.67 -3.80
CA VAL A 91 -2.12 -1.47 -3.03
C VAL A 91 -0.86 -0.76 -2.55
N GLU A 92 -0.84 0.58 -2.59
CA GLU A 92 0.31 1.33 -2.08
C GLU A 92 0.49 1.09 -0.58
N PRO A 93 1.73 1.00 -0.07
CA PRO A 93 1.98 0.80 1.37
C PRO A 93 1.28 1.86 2.24
N THR A 94 1.17 3.10 1.75
CA THR A 94 0.54 4.22 2.48
C THR A 94 -1.00 4.14 2.58
N GLN A 95 -1.61 3.18 1.89
CA GLN A 95 -3.04 2.92 1.92
C GLN A 95 -3.40 1.75 2.86
N ILE A 96 -2.42 0.99 3.35
CA ILE A 96 -2.64 -0.20 4.16
C ILE A 96 -2.52 0.15 5.65
N ARG A 97 -3.50 -0.29 6.45
CA ARG A 97 -3.48 -0.22 7.91
C ARG A 97 -3.75 -1.61 8.50
N PHE A 98 -2.77 -2.20 9.17
CA PHE A 98 -2.98 -3.46 9.90
C PHE A 98 -3.88 -3.25 11.11
N VAL A 99 -4.84 -4.15 11.31
CA VAL A 99 -5.87 -4.02 12.36
C VAL A 99 -5.42 -4.61 13.70
N ASP A 100 -4.57 -5.64 13.66
CA ASP A 100 -3.99 -6.28 14.83
C ASP A 100 -3.08 -5.35 15.66
N ASN A 101 -2.64 -4.23 15.07
CA ASN A 101 -1.77 -3.23 15.67
C ASN A 101 -0.56 -3.85 16.42
N ALA A 102 0.08 -4.86 15.80
CA ALA A 102 1.23 -5.56 16.38
C ALA A 102 2.37 -4.62 16.81
N MET A 103 2.45 -3.40 16.24
CA MET A 103 3.38 -2.36 16.67
C MET A 103 3.30 -2.03 18.17
N ASN A 104 2.11 -2.16 18.79
CA ASN A 104 1.94 -1.93 20.23
C ASN A 104 2.81 -2.86 21.09
N GLU A 105 3.11 -4.06 20.61
CA GLU A 105 3.98 -5.02 21.30
C GLU A 105 5.45 -4.59 21.29
N TYR A 106 5.84 -3.75 20.31
CA TYR A 106 7.19 -3.20 20.14
C TYR A 106 7.30 -1.80 20.71
N THR A 107 6.52 -1.50 21.77
CA THR A 107 6.42 -0.18 22.40
C THR A 107 7.79 0.47 22.50
N PHE A 108 7.90 1.77 22.16
CA PHE A 108 9.08 2.57 22.46
C PHE A 108 8.93 3.08 23.91
N PRO A 109 9.37 2.35 24.95
CA PRO A 109 9.23 2.84 26.32
C PRO A 109 9.97 4.18 26.45
N GLY A 110 9.25 5.24 26.87
CA GLY A 110 9.84 6.54 27.21
C GLY A 110 9.57 7.73 26.27
N MET A 111 8.63 7.64 25.32
CA MET A 111 8.17 8.82 24.53
C MET A 111 6.80 9.35 24.99
N GLU A 112 6.38 9.03 26.21
CA GLU A 112 5.33 9.79 26.89
C GLU A 112 6.01 11.03 27.50
N GLU A 113 5.67 12.21 26.97
CA GLU A 113 6.08 13.55 27.42
C GLU A 113 7.40 14.08 26.80
N MET A 114 7.31 14.63 25.58
CA MET A 114 8.17 15.72 25.09
C MET A 114 7.32 16.80 24.44
#